data_AF-A0A7X4C7C9-F1
#
_entry.id   AF-A0A7X4C7C9-F1
#
_cell.length_a   1.000
_cell.length_b   1.000
_cell.length_c   1.000
_cell.angle_alpha   90.00
_cell.angle_beta   90.00
_cell.angle_gamma   90.00
#
_symmetry.space_group_name_H-M   'P 1'
#
loop_
_entity.id
_entity.type
_entity.pdbx_description
1 polymer ?
#
loop_
_entity_poly.entity_id
_entity_poly.type
_entity_poly.pdbx_seq_one_letter_code
_entity_poly.pdbx_strand_id
1 'polypeptide(L)'
;MTSSQPVFKSQDQPPAKADPVPATAPIAAKPAAKPWWWRWSEPVVVATIIVALIAALVMAAAAGFQSVKGDVRDSEARVHEEVRTSEARLTERIQANETSIQASEVKLREEIQASEARLHEEIQTTETRLREEIQASEARLHEEIQTTETRLREEIRASEARLNKRIDDLRVDFKEEIKAVNNRLDAMNDRLNARLDTMNDKMDRLLEILLASKS
;
A
#
# COMPACT_ATOMS: atom_id res chain seq x y z
N MET A 1 -16.33 -32.60 37.38
CA MET A 1 -15.87 -33.97 37.05
C MET A 1 -14.42 -34.01 37.51
N THR A 2 -14.01 -34.62 38.62
CA THR A 2 -14.22 -35.98 39.15
C THR A 2 -14.13 -35.92 40.70
N SER A 3 -15.14 -36.36 41.47
CA SER A 3 -15.36 -37.73 41.96
C SER A 3 -14.24 -38.21 42.89
N SER A 4 -14.49 -38.33 44.21
CA SER A 4 -14.83 -39.61 44.92
C SER A 4 -13.60 -40.52 45.06
N GLN A 5 -13.30 -41.21 46.15
CA GLN A 5 -13.88 -41.49 47.46
C GLN A 5 -12.77 -42.27 48.25
N PRO A 6 -12.99 -42.65 49.52
CA PRO A 6 -11.99 -43.21 50.45
C PRO A 6 -11.85 -44.72 50.27
N VAL A 7 -11.05 -45.43 51.09
CA VAL A 7 -11.34 -46.81 51.55
C VAL A 7 -10.36 -47.29 52.64
N PHE A 8 -10.99 -47.94 53.61
CA PHE A 8 -10.52 -48.72 54.75
C PHE A 8 -9.95 -50.09 54.34
N LYS A 9 -9.00 -50.64 55.11
CA LYS A 9 -8.80 -52.10 55.43
C LYS A 9 -7.53 -52.23 56.28
N SER A 10 -7.56 -52.56 57.57
CA SER A 10 -7.95 -53.81 58.27
C SER A 10 -7.06 -55.02 57.97
N GLN A 11 -6.75 -55.75 59.07
CA GLN A 11 -6.62 -57.23 59.16
C GLN A 11 -5.18 -57.80 59.05
N ASP A 12 -4.61 -58.77 59.81
CA ASP A 12 -4.93 -59.77 60.88
C ASP A 12 -3.54 -60.24 61.46
N GLN A 13 -3.24 -60.45 62.77
CA GLN A 13 -3.60 -61.52 63.75
C GLN A 13 -2.87 -62.90 63.50
N PRO A 14 -2.74 -63.96 64.41
CA PRO A 14 -2.49 -64.24 65.87
C PRO A 14 -1.33 -65.31 66.06
N PRO A 15 -1.26 -66.32 67.00
CA PRO A 15 -2.02 -66.75 68.22
C PRO A 15 -1.15 -67.09 69.48
N ALA A 16 -1.66 -67.36 70.69
CA ALA A 16 -2.44 -68.56 71.10
C ALA A 16 -2.99 -68.39 72.54
N LYS A 17 -4.31 -68.54 72.73
CA LYS A 17 -5.04 -69.69 73.33
C LYS A 17 -4.85 -69.90 74.84
N ALA A 18 -5.96 -69.75 75.58
CA ALA A 18 -6.68 -70.78 76.34
C ALA A 18 -7.12 -70.31 77.75
N ASP A 19 -8.44 -70.22 77.92
CA ASP A 19 -9.21 -70.23 79.18
C ASP A 19 -8.96 -71.53 79.98
N PRO A 20 -9.22 -71.67 81.31
CA PRO A 20 -10.51 -71.31 81.94
C PRO A 20 -10.55 -70.92 83.46
N VAL A 21 -11.75 -70.48 83.85
CA VAL A 21 -12.32 -70.16 85.18
C VAL A 21 -12.41 -71.42 86.09
N PRO A 22 -12.24 -71.37 87.44
CA PRO A 22 -13.41 -71.28 88.34
C PRO A 22 -13.23 -70.54 89.68
N ALA A 23 -14.39 -70.25 90.28
CA ALA A 23 -14.65 -69.56 91.53
C ALA A 23 -14.14 -70.25 92.81
N THR A 24 -13.84 -69.46 93.85
CA THR A 24 -14.32 -69.67 95.24
C THR A 24 -13.85 -68.49 96.13
N ALA A 25 -14.81 -67.84 96.80
CA ALA A 25 -14.59 -66.89 97.89
C ALA A 25 -14.33 -67.66 99.21
N PRO A 26 -14.22 -67.02 100.40
CA PRO A 26 -13.71 -65.69 100.77
C PRO A 26 -12.75 -65.77 101.98
N ILE A 27 -11.64 -65.03 102.05
CA ILE A 27 -11.00 -64.80 103.36
C ILE A 27 -10.37 -63.40 103.45
N ALA A 28 -10.92 -62.63 104.39
CA ALA A 28 -10.33 -61.58 105.21
C ALA A 28 -9.43 -60.52 104.54
N ALA A 29 -9.99 -59.31 104.52
CA ALA A 29 -9.34 -58.02 104.41
C ALA A 29 -7.91 -57.96 105.03
N LYS A 30 -6.94 -57.57 104.19
CA LYS A 30 -5.72 -56.87 104.59
C LYS A 30 -5.40 -55.81 103.51
N PRO A 31 -4.89 -54.64 103.91
CA PRO A 31 -5.09 -53.39 103.19
C PRO A 31 -4.34 -53.37 101.86
N ALA A 32 -5.04 -52.94 100.81
CA ALA A 32 -4.49 -52.66 99.50
C ALA A 32 -3.33 -51.65 99.65
N ALA A 33 -2.10 -52.14 99.46
CA ALA A 33 -0.92 -51.30 99.38
C ALA A 33 -1.11 -50.31 98.22
N LYS A 34 -0.92 -49.03 98.52
CA LYS A 34 -1.10 -47.93 97.56
C LYS A 34 -0.32 -48.25 96.27
N PRO A 35 -0.97 -48.18 95.09
CA PRO A 35 -0.31 -48.44 93.83
C PRO A 35 0.91 -47.54 93.65
N TRP A 36 1.97 -48.03 93.01
CA TRP A 36 3.24 -47.28 92.93
C TRP A 36 3.09 -45.89 92.29
N TRP A 37 2.08 -45.68 91.44
CA TRP A 37 1.72 -44.38 90.86
C TRP A 37 1.10 -43.38 91.86
N TRP A 38 0.64 -43.82 93.04
CA TRP A 38 0.14 -42.94 94.12
C TRP A 38 1.26 -42.26 94.93
N ARG A 39 2.51 -42.74 94.86
CA ARG A 39 3.66 -42.00 95.40
C ARG A 39 4.04 -40.80 94.52
N TRP A 40 3.52 -40.76 93.29
CA TRP A 40 3.74 -39.68 92.32
C TRP A 40 2.57 -38.68 92.28
N SER A 41 1.47 -38.98 92.98
CA SER A 41 0.29 -38.10 93.10
C SER A 41 0.36 -37.18 94.31
N GLU A 42 1.53 -37.00 94.93
CA GLU A 42 1.73 -35.93 95.90
C GLU A 42 1.59 -34.58 95.16
N PRO A 43 0.79 -33.63 95.68
CA PRO A 43 0.47 -32.38 94.97
C PRO A 43 1.73 -31.57 94.61
N VAL A 44 2.80 -31.73 95.39
CA VAL A 44 4.10 -31.10 95.15
C VAL A 44 4.81 -31.69 93.93
N VAL A 45 4.78 -33.01 93.73
CA VAL A 45 5.44 -33.69 92.60
C VAL A 45 4.70 -33.43 91.29
N VAL A 46 3.37 -33.40 91.32
CA VAL A 46 2.56 -33.05 90.14
C VAL A 46 2.79 -31.60 89.74
N ALA A 47 2.88 -30.67 90.71
CA ALA A 47 3.19 -29.27 90.44
C ALA A 47 4.57 -29.07 89.80
N THR A 48 5.60 -29.79 90.24
CA THR A 48 6.96 -29.66 89.66
C THR A 48 7.03 -30.18 88.24
N ILE A 49 6.36 -31.30 87.93
CA ILE A 49 6.29 -31.84 86.56
C ILE A 49 5.54 -30.88 85.64
N ILE A 50 4.40 -30.33 86.09
CA ILE A 50 3.63 -29.34 85.31
C ILE A 50 4.48 -28.10 85.04
N VAL A 51 5.16 -27.56 86.05
CA VAL A 51 6.06 -26.39 85.89
C VAL A 51 7.18 -26.71 84.90
N ALA A 52 7.78 -27.90 84.97
CA ALA A 52 8.82 -28.32 84.03
C ALA A 52 8.30 -28.45 82.59
N LEU A 53 7.08 -28.98 82.39
CA LEU A 53 6.45 -29.07 81.07
C LEU A 53 6.09 -27.69 80.50
N ILE A 54 5.55 -26.79 81.33
CA ILE A 54 5.29 -25.40 80.93
C ILE A 54 6.61 -24.71 80.56
N ALA A 55 7.65 -24.87 81.38
CA ALA A 55 8.97 -24.31 81.08
C ALA A 55 9.53 -24.88 79.77
N ALA A 56 9.42 -26.19 79.54
CA ALA A 56 9.86 -26.82 78.29
C ALA A 56 9.07 -26.30 77.08
N LEU A 57 7.74 -26.14 77.19
CA LEU A 57 6.89 -25.56 76.15
C LEU A 57 7.28 -24.12 75.84
N VAL A 58 7.49 -23.29 76.87
CA VAL A 58 7.90 -21.88 76.72
C VAL A 58 9.27 -21.80 76.07
N MET A 59 10.23 -22.64 76.46
CA MET A 59 11.55 -22.69 75.82
C MET A 59 11.48 -23.16 74.37
N ALA A 60 10.65 -24.16 74.06
CA ALA A 60 10.42 -24.62 72.69
C ALA A 60 9.76 -23.54 71.83
N ALA A 61 8.77 -22.81 72.38
CA ALA A 61 8.12 -21.68 71.70
C ALA A 61 9.09 -20.51 71.50
N ALA A 62 9.96 -20.21 72.47
CA ALA A 62 10.99 -19.19 72.36
C ALA A 62 12.01 -19.57 71.27
N ALA A 63 12.45 -20.83 71.23
CA ALA A 63 13.34 -21.34 70.19
C ALA A 63 12.68 -21.27 68.80
N GLY A 64 11.40 -21.68 68.69
CA GLY A 64 10.64 -21.58 67.45
C GLY A 64 10.46 -20.13 66.97
N PHE A 65 10.15 -19.20 67.86
CA PHE A 65 10.02 -17.78 67.54
C PHE A 65 11.35 -17.15 67.11
N GLN A 66 12.47 -17.52 67.74
CA GLN A 66 13.80 -17.07 67.31
C GLN A 66 14.17 -17.62 65.92
N SER A 67 13.81 -18.88 65.63
CA SER A 67 13.98 -19.46 64.29
C SER A 67 13.17 -18.68 63.25
N VAL A 68 11.88 -18.43 63.51
CA VAL A 68 11.03 -17.64 62.62
C VAL A 68 11.58 -16.23 62.41
N LYS A 69 12.11 -15.58 63.46
CA LYS A 69 12.74 -14.27 63.35
C LYS A 69 14.02 -14.29 62.49
N GLY A 70 14.77 -15.40 62.54
CA GLY A 70 15.88 -15.67 61.63
C GLY A 70 15.41 -15.79 60.19
N ASP A 71 14.46 -16.69 59.93
CA ASP A 71 13.90 -16.93 58.59
C ASP A 71 13.29 -15.67 57.97
N VAL A 72 12.61 -14.85 58.78
CA VAL A 72 12.06 -13.55 58.33
C VAL A 72 13.17 -12.60 57.91
N ARG A 73 14.24 -12.46 58.70
CA ARG A 73 15.40 -11.61 58.34
C ARG A 73 16.10 -12.11 57.08
N ASP A 74 16.27 -13.42 56.94
CA ASP A 74 16.88 -14.01 55.75
C ASP A 74 15.99 -13.80 54.52
N SER A 75 14.67 -13.94 54.68
CA SER A 75 13.71 -13.68 53.60
C SER A 75 13.69 -12.20 53.19
N GLU A 76 13.77 -11.28 54.15
CA GLU A 76 13.83 -9.84 53.91
C GLU A 76 15.12 -9.47 53.17
N ALA A 77 16.25 -10.02 53.61
CA ALA A 77 17.54 -9.84 52.92
C ALA A 77 17.49 -10.37 51.49
N ARG A 78 16.89 -11.55 51.27
CA ARG A 78 16.72 -12.12 49.93
C ARG A 78 15.83 -11.27 49.03
N VAL A 79 14.69 -10.80 49.53
CA VAL A 79 13.78 -9.92 48.77
C VAL A 79 14.48 -8.61 48.41
N HIS A 80 15.24 -8.01 49.33
CA HIS A 80 15.99 -6.79 49.01
C HIS A 80 17.02 -7.00 47.91
N GLU A 81 17.70 -8.15 47.91
CA GLU A 81 18.68 -8.47 46.89
C GLU A 81 18.02 -8.75 45.52
N GLU A 82 16.91 -9.47 45.51
CA GLU A 82 16.11 -9.70 44.30
C GLU A 82 15.57 -8.38 43.73
N VAL A 83 15.08 -7.49 44.59
CA VAL A 83 14.61 -6.16 44.20
C VAL A 83 15.76 -5.35 43.60
N ARG A 84 16.90 -5.21 44.27
CA ARG A 84 18.07 -4.49 43.74
C ARG A 84 18.54 -5.06 42.39
N THR A 85 18.58 -6.38 42.28
CA THR A 85 18.97 -7.05 41.03
C THR A 85 17.97 -6.75 39.91
N SER A 86 16.68 -6.76 40.22
CA SER A 86 15.62 -6.44 39.25
C SER A 86 15.65 -4.97 38.82
N GLU A 87 15.86 -4.05 39.76
CA GLU A 87 16.03 -2.62 39.48
C GLU A 87 17.23 -2.39 38.56
N ALA A 88 18.38 -2.99 38.87
CA ALA A 88 19.57 -2.89 38.04
C ALA A 88 19.32 -3.40 36.60
N ARG A 89 18.66 -4.57 36.47
CA ARG A 89 18.28 -5.12 35.16
C ARG A 89 17.29 -4.23 34.40
N LEU A 90 16.35 -3.59 35.10
CA LEU A 90 15.41 -2.67 34.47
C LEU A 90 16.12 -1.41 33.97
N THR A 91 17.04 -0.84 34.76
CA THR A 91 17.86 0.30 34.34
C THR A 91 18.68 -0.03 33.09
N GLU A 92 19.33 -1.20 33.05
CA GLU A 92 20.09 -1.65 31.89
C GLU A 92 19.20 -1.82 30.65
N ARG A 93 18.02 -2.44 30.79
CA ARG A 93 17.06 -2.59 29.69
C ARG A 93 16.53 -1.26 29.19
N ILE A 94 16.28 -0.30 30.08
CA ILE A 94 15.83 1.05 29.71
C ILE A 94 16.92 1.75 28.91
N GLN A 95 18.18 1.70 29.37
CA GLN A 95 19.31 2.29 28.64
C GLN A 95 19.53 1.62 27.27
N ALA A 96 19.48 0.30 27.21
CA ALA A 96 19.58 -0.44 25.95
C ALA A 96 18.47 -0.04 24.97
N ASN A 97 17.22 0.06 25.45
CA ASN A 97 16.10 0.50 24.62
C ASN A 97 16.28 1.95 24.15
N GLU A 98 16.72 2.86 25.03
CA GLU A 98 16.97 4.26 24.68
C GLU A 98 18.02 4.36 23.55
N THR A 99 19.14 3.65 23.69
CA THR A 99 20.18 3.62 22.64
C THR A 99 19.67 3.01 21.33
N SER A 100 18.85 1.96 21.40
CA SER A 100 18.24 1.34 20.21
C SER A 100 17.24 2.27 19.51
N ILE A 101 16.46 3.04 20.29
CA ILE A 101 15.51 4.03 19.77
C ILE A 101 16.29 5.14 19.08
N GLN A 102 17.31 5.71 19.73
CA GLN A 102 18.14 6.75 19.13
C GLN A 102 18.82 6.28 17.83
N ALA A 103 19.36 5.07 17.81
CA ALA A 103 19.93 4.48 16.60
C ALA A 103 18.90 4.33 15.47
N SER A 104 17.68 3.92 15.80
CA SER A 104 16.58 3.78 14.84
C SER A 104 16.12 5.14 14.31
N GLU A 105 16.04 6.17 15.16
CA GLU A 105 15.69 7.53 14.76
C GLU A 105 16.72 8.13 13.80
N VAL A 106 18.02 7.95 14.09
CA VAL A 106 19.08 8.40 13.18
C VAL A 106 18.95 7.69 11.83
N LYS A 107 18.78 6.37 11.84
CA LYS A 107 18.64 5.60 10.60
C LYS A 107 17.42 6.04 9.78
N LEU A 108 16.28 6.27 10.42
CA LEU A 108 15.08 6.75 9.73
C LEU A 108 15.27 8.16 9.15
N ARG A 109 15.98 9.05 9.85
CA ARG A 109 16.32 10.37 9.31
C ARG A 109 17.21 10.27 8.07
N GLU A 110 18.21 9.39 8.10
CA GLU A 110 19.08 9.14 6.94
C GLU A 110 18.30 8.56 5.76
N GLU A 111 17.42 7.59 6.00
CA GLU A 111 16.56 7.00 4.96
C GLU A 111 15.61 8.04 4.34
N ILE A 112 15.01 8.91 5.17
CA ILE A 112 14.16 10.02 4.70
C ILE A 112 14.96 10.99 3.84
N GLN A 113 16.12 11.46 4.30
CA GLN A 113 16.97 12.38 3.55
C GLN A 113 17.44 11.78 2.22
N ALA A 114 17.82 10.50 2.23
CA ALA A 114 18.20 9.79 1.00
C ALA A 114 17.03 9.66 0.03
N SER A 115 15.81 9.38 0.53
CA SER A 115 14.61 9.35 -0.30
C SER A 115 14.25 10.72 -0.88
N GLU A 116 14.34 11.79 -0.09
CA GLU A 116 14.10 13.17 -0.54
C GLU A 116 15.09 13.58 -1.63
N ALA A 117 16.38 13.27 -1.46
CA ALA A 117 17.40 13.55 -2.45
C ALA A 117 17.14 12.81 -3.78
N ARG A 118 16.78 11.51 -3.70
CA ARG A 118 16.45 10.71 -4.89
C ARG A 118 15.23 11.23 -5.63
N LEU A 119 14.16 11.58 -4.90
CA LEU A 119 12.96 12.15 -5.51
C LEU A 119 13.24 13.51 -6.16
N HIS A 120 14.08 14.34 -5.53
CA HIS A 120 14.47 15.62 -6.11
C HIS A 120 15.25 15.45 -7.42
N GLU A 121 16.20 14.51 -7.47
CA GLU A 121 16.95 14.18 -8.70
C GLU A 121 16.04 13.63 -9.80
N GLU A 122 15.09 12.76 -9.46
CA GLU A 122 14.12 12.21 -10.40
C GLU A 122 13.19 13.29 -10.97
N ILE A 123 12.73 14.22 -10.13
CA ILE A 123 11.95 15.38 -10.58
C ILE A 123 12.77 16.26 -11.53
N GLN A 124 14.01 16.60 -11.18
CA GLN A 124 14.85 17.41 -12.07
C GLN A 124 15.11 16.71 -13.41
N THR A 125 15.38 15.40 -13.39
CA THR A 125 15.62 14.60 -14.59
C THR A 125 14.38 14.51 -15.48
N THR A 126 13.20 14.40 -14.88
CA THR A 126 11.93 14.38 -15.64
C THR A 126 11.59 15.76 -16.20
N GLU A 127 11.84 16.84 -15.45
CA GLU A 127 11.66 18.21 -15.94
C GLU A 127 12.59 18.54 -17.13
N THR A 128 13.87 18.15 -17.06
CA THR A 128 14.81 18.36 -18.18
C THR A 128 14.38 17.58 -19.41
N ARG A 129 14.03 16.29 -19.25
CA ARG A 129 13.54 15.45 -20.35
C ARG A 129 12.29 16.02 -21.00
N LEU A 130 11.31 16.47 -20.21
CA LEU A 130 10.09 17.06 -20.75
C LEU A 130 10.37 18.36 -21.51
N ARG A 131 11.30 19.19 -21.02
CA ARG A 131 11.71 20.41 -21.74
C ARG A 131 12.35 20.08 -23.08
N GLU A 132 13.22 19.08 -23.14
CA GLU A 132 13.84 18.62 -24.38
C GLU A 132 12.81 18.05 -25.36
N GLU A 133 11.86 17.23 -24.88
CA GLU A 133 10.78 16.67 -25.69
C GLU A 133 9.88 17.78 -26.28
N ILE A 134 9.54 18.80 -25.49
CA ILE A 134 8.77 19.96 -25.98
C ILE A 134 9.54 20.71 -27.07
N GLN A 135 10.81 21.04 -26.83
CA GLN A 135 11.63 21.75 -27.82
C GLN A 135 11.80 20.95 -29.12
N ALA A 136 12.00 19.64 -29.02
CA ALA A 136 12.08 18.77 -30.18
C ALA A 136 10.76 18.72 -30.96
N SER A 137 9.62 18.69 -30.27
CA SER A 137 8.29 18.73 -30.88
C SER A 137 8.04 20.07 -31.59
N GLU A 138 8.36 21.19 -30.95
CA GLU A 138 8.25 22.53 -31.55
C GLU A 138 9.09 22.67 -32.81
N ALA A 139 10.34 22.19 -32.79
CA ALA A 139 11.23 22.21 -33.96
C ALA A 139 10.65 21.38 -35.13
N ARG A 140 10.14 20.17 -34.84
CA ARG A 140 9.51 19.30 -35.86
C ARG A 140 8.27 19.95 -36.47
N LEU A 141 7.38 20.51 -35.65
CA LEU A 141 6.18 21.19 -36.14
C LEU A 141 6.54 22.42 -36.99
N HIS A 142 7.58 23.17 -36.61
CA HIS A 142 8.05 24.29 -37.39
C HIS A 142 8.54 23.86 -38.78
N GLU A 143 9.34 22.79 -38.86
CA GLU A 143 9.82 22.22 -40.12
C GLU A 143 8.68 21.70 -41.01
N GLU A 144 7.69 21.02 -40.40
CA GLU A 144 6.52 20.52 -41.12
C GLU A 144 5.66 21.65 -41.70
N ILE A 145 5.48 22.74 -40.95
CA ILE A 145 4.79 23.95 -41.42
C ILE A 145 5.54 24.57 -42.60
N GLN A 146 6.86 24.76 -42.50
CA GLN A 146 7.67 25.34 -43.59
C GLN A 146 7.63 24.48 -44.86
N THR A 147 7.71 23.16 -44.69
CA THR A 147 7.64 22.20 -45.80
C THR A 147 6.28 22.27 -46.48
N THR A 148 5.20 22.29 -45.68
CA THR A 148 3.82 22.39 -46.19
C THR A 148 3.59 23.72 -46.91
N GLU A 149 4.06 24.83 -46.34
CA GLU A 149 3.95 26.14 -46.96
C GLU A 149 4.69 26.21 -48.30
N THR A 150 5.91 25.65 -48.36
CA THR A 150 6.69 25.58 -49.60
C THR A 150 5.97 24.78 -50.67
N ARG A 151 5.45 23.59 -50.31
CA ARG A 151 4.67 22.75 -51.23
C ARG A 151 3.43 23.47 -51.75
N LEU A 152 2.67 24.13 -50.87
CA LEU A 152 1.47 24.87 -51.28
C LEU A 152 1.80 26.04 -52.21
N ARG A 153 2.88 26.78 -51.95
CA ARG A 153 3.34 27.85 -52.85
C ARG A 153 3.70 27.30 -54.24
N GLU A 154 4.35 26.15 -54.31
CA GLU A 154 4.68 25.49 -55.58
C GLU A 154 3.43 25.02 -56.33
N GLU A 155 2.48 24.39 -55.62
CA GLU A 155 1.20 23.96 -56.19
C GLU A 155 0.38 25.14 -56.74
N ILE A 156 0.33 26.26 -56.01
CA ILE A 156 -0.34 27.48 -56.46
C ILE A 156 0.32 28.01 -57.74
N ARG A 157 1.65 28.16 -57.75
CA ARG A 157 2.39 28.63 -58.95
C ARG A 157 2.17 27.71 -60.15
N ALA A 158 2.17 26.40 -59.94
CA ALA A 158 1.92 25.44 -61.00
C ALA A 158 0.48 25.55 -61.53
N SER A 159 -0.50 25.77 -60.65
CA SER A 159 -1.90 26.01 -61.02
C SER A 159 -2.06 27.30 -61.82
N GLU A 160 -1.47 28.41 -61.36
CA GLU A 160 -1.46 29.70 -62.05
C GLU A 160 -0.84 29.59 -63.45
N ALA A 161 0.30 28.90 -63.58
CA ALA A 161 0.93 28.67 -64.87
C ALA A 161 0.04 27.87 -65.84
N ARG A 162 -0.64 26.84 -65.34
CA ARG A 162 -1.60 26.05 -66.14
C ARG A 162 -2.80 26.89 -66.57
N LEU A 163 -3.34 27.74 -65.68
CA LEU A 163 -4.45 28.63 -66.01
C LEU A 163 -4.05 29.68 -67.05
N ASN A 164 -2.90 30.33 -66.87
CA ASN A 164 -2.38 31.30 -67.84
C ASN A 164 -2.20 30.67 -69.22
N LYS A 165 -1.61 29.48 -69.29
CA LYS A 165 -1.50 28.75 -70.56
C LYS A 165 -2.87 28.48 -71.21
N ARG A 166 -3.86 28.01 -70.43
CA ARG A 166 -5.22 27.78 -70.94
C ARG A 166 -5.87 29.07 -71.45
N ILE A 167 -5.63 30.21 -70.79
CA ILE A 167 -6.13 31.52 -71.23
C ILE A 167 -5.46 31.93 -72.55
N ASP A 168 -4.15 31.73 -72.69
CA ASP A 168 -3.43 32.04 -73.92
C ASP A 168 -3.89 31.15 -75.08
N ASP A 169 -4.05 29.84 -74.85
CA ASP A 169 -4.58 28.89 -75.83
C ASP A 169 -5.98 29.31 -76.29
N LEU A 170 -6.90 29.61 -75.36
CA LEU A 170 -8.25 30.10 -75.69
C LEU A 170 -8.22 31.42 -76.48
N ARG A 171 -7.28 32.32 -76.18
CA ARG A 171 -7.13 33.58 -76.89
C ARG A 171 -6.72 33.36 -78.34
N VAL A 172 -5.83 32.40 -78.60
CA VAL A 172 -5.44 32.00 -79.94
C VAL A 172 -6.62 31.39 -80.68
N ASP A 173 -7.32 30.45 -80.05
CA ASP A 173 -8.50 29.79 -80.65
C ASP A 173 -9.57 30.80 -81.04
N PHE A 174 -9.93 31.74 -80.14
CA PHE A 174 -10.89 32.80 -80.44
C PHE A 174 -10.43 33.72 -81.57
N LYS A 175 -9.12 34.03 -81.65
CA LYS A 175 -8.60 34.88 -82.73
C LYS A 175 -8.72 34.19 -84.09
N GLU A 176 -8.46 32.89 -84.16
CA GLU A 176 -8.63 32.11 -85.38
C GLU A 176 -10.12 31.96 -85.75
N GLU A 177 -11.00 31.77 -84.77
CA GLU A 177 -12.45 31.74 -84.99
C GLU A 177 -12.98 33.07 -85.55
N ILE A 178 -12.56 34.21 -84.98
CA ILE A 178 -12.92 35.55 -85.50
C ILE A 178 -12.44 35.73 -86.94
N LYS A 179 -11.20 35.33 -87.27
CA LYS A 179 -10.71 35.39 -88.65
C LYS A 179 -11.56 34.52 -89.59
N ALA A 180 -11.91 33.31 -89.17
CA ALA A 180 -12.75 32.41 -89.95
C ALA A 180 -14.15 33.03 -90.20
N VAL A 181 -14.73 33.66 -89.19
CA VAL A 181 -16.00 34.40 -89.30
C VAL A 181 -15.88 35.59 -90.25
N ASN A 182 -14.82 36.41 -90.13
CA ASN A 182 -14.59 37.54 -91.04
C ASN A 182 -14.45 37.08 -92.50
N ASN A 183 -13.64 36.06 -92.77
CA ASN A 183 -13.49 35.50 -94.11
C ASN A 183 -14.83 35.00 -94.68
N ARG A 184 -15.68 34.41 -93.82
CA ARG A 184 -17.02 33.97 -94.22
C ARG A 184 -17.95 35.16 -94.52
N LEU A 185 -17.83 36.25 -93.77
CA LEU A 185 -18.60 37.47 -93.99
C LEU A 185 -18.20 38.14 -95.30
N ASP A 186 -16.89 38.26 -95.58
CA ASP A 186 -16.37 38.82 -96.84
C ASP A 186 -16.87 38.02 -98.04
N ALA A 187 -16.75 36.69 -97.98
CA ALA A 187 -17.26 35.81 -99.04
C ALA A 187 -18.79 35.92 -99.22
N MET A 188 -19.54 36.19 -98.14
CA MET A 188 -20.98 36.43 -98.23
C MET A 188 -21.29 37.78 -98.88
N ASN A 189 -20.53 38.81 -98.55
CA ASN A 189 -20.67 40.15 -99.10
C ASN A 189 -20.34 40.16 -100.60
N ASP A 190 -19.26 39.48 -101.02
CA ASP A 190 -18.90 39.30 -102.43
C ASP A 190 -20.00 38.61 -103.22
N ARG A 191 -20.60 37.56 -102.65
CA ARG A 191 -21.75 36.86 -103.26
C ARG A 191 -22.98 37.75 -103.38
N LEU A 192 -23.26 38.59 -102.38
CA LEU A 192 -24.36 39.55 -102.41
C LEU A 192 -24.14 40.61 -103.49
N ASN A 193 -22.94 41.18 -103.58
CA ASN A 193 -22.56 42.15 -104.60
C ASN A 193 -22.70 41.56 -106.01
N ALA A 194 -22.14 40.39 -106.26
CA ALA A 194 -22.26 39.72 -107.56
C ALA A 194 -23.73 39.44 -107.96
N ARG A 195 -24.57 39.13 -106.97
CA ARG A 195 -26.01 38.94 -107.20
C ARG A 195 -26.72 40.26 -107.51
N LEU A 196 -26.35 41.35 -106.84
CA LEU A 196 -26.86 42.70 -107.13
C LEU A 196 -26.47 43.15 -108.54
N ASP A 197 -25.21 42.95 -108.94
CA ASP A 197 -24.73 43.27 -110.29
C ASP A 197 -25.51 42.49 -111.35
N THR A 198 -25.70 41.18 -111.14
CA THR A 198 -26.51 40.33 -112.02
C THR A 198 -27.96 40.83 -112.13
N MET A 199 -28.52 41.35 -111.04
CA MET A 199 -29.88 41.92 -111.03
C MET A 199 -29.95 43.25 -111.77
N ASN A 200 -28.96 44.13 -111.57
CA ASN A 200 -28.84 45.39 -112.27
C ASN A 200 -28.72 45.15 -113.78
N ASP A 201 -27.85 44.24 -114.21
CA ASP A 201 -27.71 43.83 -115.62
C ASP A 201 -29.04 43.35 -116.22
N LYS A 202 -29.84 42.58 -115.45
CA LYS A 202 -31.17 42.13 -115.90
C LYS A 202 -32.15 43.30 -116.01
N MET A 203 -32.12 44.23 -115.06
CA MET A 203 -32.97 45.41 -115.06
C MET A 203 -32.66 46.31 -116.25
N ASP A 204 -31.38 46.54 -116.54
CA ASP A 204 -30.93 47.31 -117.70
C ASP A 204 -31.42 46.68 -119.01
N ARG A 205 -31.29 45.34 -119.16
CA ARG A 205 -31.83 44.62 -120.32
C ARG A 205 -33.35 44.73 -120.45
N LEU A 206 -34.09 44.67 -119.34
CA LEU A 206 -35.55 44.85 -119.37
C LEU A 206 -35.93 46.28 -119.80
N LEU A 207 -35.18 47.30 -119.33
CA LEU A 207 -35.37 48.68 -119.75
C LEU A 207 -35.08 48.86 -121.24
N GLU A 208 -34.00 48.26 -121.77
CA GLU A 208 -33.70 48.28 -123.20
C GLU A 208 -34.81 47.64 -124.04
N ILE A 209 -35.33 46.48 -123.64
CA ILE A 209 -36.45 45.81 -124.36
C ILE A 209 -37.71 46.67 -124.34
N LEU A 210 -38.04 47.29 -123.20
CA LEU A 210 -39.21 48.18 -123.09
C LEU A 210 -39.07 49.43 -123.95
N LEU A 211 -37.87 50.01 -124.04
CA LEU A 211 -37.59 51.14 -124.93
C LEU A 211 -37.71 50.74 -126.40
N ALA A 212 -37.13 49.59 -126.79
CA ALA A 212 -37.21 49.07 -128.15
C ALA A 212 -38.64 48.68 -128.57
N SER A 213 -39.47 48.20 -127.63
CA SER A 213 -40.87 47.87 -127.89
C SER A 213 -41.77 49.11 -128.11
N LYS A 214 -41.31 50.31 -127.74
CA LYS A 214 -42.10 51.56 -127.79
C LYS A 214 -41.76 52.42 -129.02
N SER A 215 -40.71 52.09 -129.79
CA SER A 215 -40.40 52.68 -131.11
C SER A 215 -41.04 51.87 -132.24
#